data_AF-A0A948P1M9-F1
#
_entry.id   AF-A0A948P1M9-F1
#
_cell.length_a   1.000
_cell.length_b   1.000
_cell.length_c   1.000
_cell.angle_alpha   90.00
_cell.angle_beta   90.00
_cell.angle_gamma   90.00
#
_symmetry.space_group_name_H-M   'P 1'
#
loop_
_entity.id
_entity.type
_entity.pdbx_description
1 polymer ?
#
loop_
_entity_poly.entity_id
_entity_poly.type
_entity_poly.pdbx_seq_one_letter_code
_entity_poly.pdbx_strand_id
1 'polypeptide(L)'
;MKLTWFGGTTIRIHIGGAILVVDAAAAPAGIDAAELVSGADREIADFGTGLPDVDTARWKPRKPVRLLDETEHLPEVEAWSAGAGALLIEAVGEPPLLLVTGDMPALGRWAEGAVVVLFGDGARLSALGGAVLEATPPRLLALAGDEAAIDAAIPVLREGLDGTGLVALHARLALEI
;
A
#
# COMPACT_ATOMS: atom_id res chain seq x y z
N MET A 1 0.24 -0.69 -11.79
CA MET A 1 0.82 0.04 -10.63
C MET A 1 2.32 -0.27 -10.46
N LYS A 2 3.14 0.64 -9.89
CA LYS A 2 4.55 0.36 -9.52
C LYS A 2 4.91 0.83 -8.11
N LEU A 3 5.51 -0.03 -7.30
CA LEU A 3 5.91 0.23 -5.92
C LEU A 3 7.44 0.23 -5.78
N THR A 4 8.00 1.15 -4.99
CA THR A 4 9.43 1.14 -4.64
C THR A 4 9.57 1.50 -3.18
N TRP A 5 9.88 0.51 -2.34
CA TRP A 5 10.09 0.69 -0.91
C TRP A 5 11.55 1.06 -0.63
N PHE A 6 11.79 2.01 0.27
CA PHE A 6 13.14 2.48 0.58
C PHE A 6 13.64 2.05 1.97
N GLY A 7 12.75 1.52 2.81
CA GLY A 7 12.98 1.17 4.22
C GLY A 7 12.01 1.90 5.14
N GLY A 8 11.76 1.35 6.34
CA GLY A 8 10.76 1.90 7.26
C GLY A 8 9.38 1.99 6.59
N THR A 9 8.71 3.12 6.72
CA THR A 9 7.44 3.42 6.03
C THR A 9 7.62 4.17 4.70
N THR A 10 8.86 4.49 4.32
CA THR A 10 9.14 5.29 3.13
C THR A 10 8.95 4.48 1.85
N ILE A 11 8.00 4.89 1.02
CA ILE A 11 7.66 4.20 -0.22
C ILE A 11 7.26 5.21 -1.31
N ARG A 12 7.71 4.96 -2.54
CA ARG A 12 7.27 5.68 -3.74
C ARG A 12 6.33 4.80 -4.55
N ILE A 13 5.22 5.37 -4.98
CA ILE A 13 4.09 4.68 -5.58
C ILE A 13 3.77 5.37 -6.90
N HIS A 14 3.72 4.61 -7.99
CA HIS A 14 3.19 5.08 -9.26
C HIS A 14 1.85 4.39 -9.50
N ILE A 15 0.77 5.17 -9.52
CA ILE A 15 -0.60 4.65 -9.59
C ILE A 15 -1.47 5.67 -10.33
N GLY A 16 -2.29 5.22 -11.27
CA GLY A 16 -3.24 6.10 -11.97
C GLY A 16 -2.60 7.26 -12.76
N GLY A 17 -1.34 7.10 -13.18
CA GLY A 17 -0.57 8.16 -13.84
C GLY A 17 0.06 9.20 -12.90
N ALA A 18 -0.16 9.08 -11.58
CA ALA A 18 0.46 9.94 -10.58
C ALA A 18 1.59 9.23 -9.82
N ILE A 19 2.46 10.03 -9.23
CA ILE A 19 3.56 9.63 -8.36
C ILE A 19 3.29 10.14 -6.95
N LEU A 20 3.08 9.21 -6.02
CA LEU A 20 2.96 9.50 -4.60
C LEU A 20 4.23 9.09 -3.86
N VAL A 21 4.60 9.84 -2.84
CA VAL A 21 5.67 9.47 -1.89
C VAL A 21 5.11 9.52 -0.49
N VAL A 22 5.25 8.41 0.25
CA VAL A 22 4.87 8.32 1.66
C VAL A 22 6.13 8.46 2.51
N ASP A 23 6.05 9.29 3.55
CA ASP A 23 7.08 9.48 4.59
C ASP A 23 8.49 9.72 4.05
N ALA A 24 8.63 10.70 3.14
CA ALA A 24 9.94 11.08 2.62
C ALA A 24 10.89 11.56 3.73
N ALA A 25 10.38 12.30 4.70
CA ALA A 25 11.15 12.78 5.85
C ALA A 25 11.66 11.64 6.77
N ALA A 26 11.05 10.45 6.71
CA ALA A 26 11.47 9.27 7.45
C ALA A 26 12.44 8.38 6.65
N ALA A 27 12.91 8.85 5.48
CA ALA A 27 13.78 8.06 4.62
C ALA A 27 15.04 7.56 5.37
N PRO A 28 15.43 6.29 5.19
CA PRO A 28 16.62 5.75 5.83
C PRO A 28 17.90 6.48 5.41
N ALA A 29 18.95 6.33 6.23
CA ALA A 29 20.26 6.89 5.94
C ALA A 29 20.76 6.50 4.53
N GLY A 30 21.28 7.50 3.81
CA GLY A 30 21.75 7.34 2.44
C GLY A 30 20.66 7.43 1.36
N ILE A 31 19.43 7.76 1.73
CA ILE A 31 18.37 8.18 0.80
C ILE A 31 18.11 9.68 1.01
N ASP A 32 18.18 10.46 -0.07
CA ASP A 32 17.84 11.88 -0.02
C ASP A 32 16.33 12.08 -0.18
N ALA A 33 15.70 12.64 0.85
CA ALA A 33 14.27 12.94 0.84
C ALA A 33 13.88 13.91 -0.29
N ALA A 34 14.76 14.86 -0.65
CA ALA A 34 14.52 15.80 -1.73
C ALA A 34 14.50 15.10 -3.10
N GLU A 35 15.34 14.08 -3.29
CA GLU A 35 15.32 13.26 -4.51
C GLU A 35 14.08 12.38 -4.59
N LEU A 36 13.61 11.86 -3.44
CA LEU A 36 12.39 11.04 -3.40
C LEU A 36 11.16 11.82 -3.89
N VAL A 37 10.97 13.03 -3.35
CA VAL A 37 9.81 13.89 -3.69
C VAL A 37 9.99 14.60 -5.03
N SER A 38 11.19 14.57 -5.62
CA SER A 38 11.43 15.13 -6.94
C SER A 38 10.59 14.41 -7.99
N GLY A 39 9.70 15.16 -8.63
CA GLY A 39 8.73 14.66 -9.59
C GLY A 39 7.59 13.84 -8.97
N ALA A 40 7.39 13.90 -7.65
CA ALA A 40 6.17 13.41 -7.02
C ALA A 40 5.04 14.43 -7.21
N ASP A 41 3.86 13.95 -7.58
CA ASP A 41 2.65 14.79 -7.67
C ASP A 41 2.12 15.10 -6.27
N ARG A 42 2.34 14.19 -5.30
CA ARG A 42 1.91 14.36 -3.92
C ARG A 42 2.84 13.64 -2.93
N GLU A 43 3.19 14.37 -1.88
CA GLU A 43 3.81 13.79 -0.68
C GLU A 43 2.72 13.53 0.37
N ILE A 44 2.80 12.37 1.03
CA ILE A 44 1.95 11.99 2.16
C ILE A 44 2.87 11.81 3.35
N ALA A 45 2.88 12.81 4.24
CA ALA A 45 3.65 12.78 5.47
C ALA A 45 2.92 12.04 6.61
N ASP A 46 3.69 11.63 7.61
CA ASP A 46 3.24 10.99 8.85
C ASP A 46 2.25 9.85 8.61
N PHE A 47 2.55 9.03 7.61
CA PHE A 47 1.75 7.89 7.15
C PHE A 47 0.26 8.21 6.97
N GLY A 48 -0.05 9.44 6.56
CA GLY A 48 -1.41 9.86 6.26
C GLY A 48 -2.24 10.36 7.46
N THR A 49 -1.63 10.62 8.62
CA THR A 49 -2.38 11.09 9.82
C THR A 49 -3.13 12.42 9.59
N GLY A 50 -2.70 13.25 8.64
CA GLY A 50 -3.40 14.49 8.25
C GLY A 50 -4.48 14.32 7.18
N LEU A 51 -4.72 13.10 6.69
CA LEU A 51 -5.72 12.82 5.64
C LEU A 51 -7.12 12.67 6.24
N PRO A 52 -8.18 12.87 5.44
CA PRO A 52 -9.53 12.51 5.87
C PRO A 52 -9.61 11.02 6.21
N ASP A 53 -10.31 10.71 7.29
CA ASP A 53 -10.58 9.33 7.69
C ASP A 53 -11.59 8.67 6.73
N VAL A 54 -11.46 7.35 6.56
CA VAL A 54 -12.40 6.53 5.79
C VAL A 54 -12.83 5.29 6.57
N ASP A 55 -14.12 4.97 6.50
CA ASP A 55 -14.64 3.68 6.96
C ASP A 55 -14.34 2.61 5.91
N THR A 56 -13.21 1.93 6.05
CA THR A 56 -12.76 0.87 5.14
C THR A 56 -13.70 -0.33 5.08
N ALA A 57 -14.58 -0.54 6.07
CA ALA A 57 -15.55 -1.63 6.02
C ALA A 57 -16.68 -1.33 5.01
N ARG A 58 -17.00 -0.05 4.80
CA ARG A 58 -18.08 0.42 3.93
C ARG A 58 -17.62 1.08 2.65
N TRP A 59 -16.35 1.44 2.58
CA TRP A 59 -15.74 2.06 1.40
C TRP A 59 -15.87 1.17 0.16
N LYS A 60 -15.95 1.81 -1.00
CA LYS A 60 -15.98 1.16 -2.31
C LYS A 60 -15.13 1.95 -3.29
N PRO A 61 -14.33 1.27 -4.15
CA PRO A 61 -13.56 1.96 -5.18
C PRO A 61 -14.49 2.67 -6.15
N ARG A 62 -14.03 3.80 -6.69
CA ARG A 62 -14.77 4.55 -7.70
C ARG A 62 -14.78 3.73 -8.98
N LYS A 63 -15.92 3.78 -9.69
CA LYS A 63 -16.06 3.05 -10.94
C LYS A 63 -15.40 3.84 -12.08
N PRO A 64 -14.73 3.16 -13.02
CA PRO A 64 -14.31 3.79 -14.27
C PRO A 64 -15.48 4.47 -14.95
N VAL A 65 -15.27 5.73 -15.35
CA VAL A 65 -16.23 6.48 -16.18
C VAL A 65 -16.23 5.86 -17.58
N ARG A 66 -17.38 5.81 -18.24
CA ARG A 66 -17.49 5.22 -19.58
C ARG A 66 -16.77 6.13 -20.59
N LEU A 67 -16.12 5.53 -21.59
CA LEU A 67 -15.35 6.21 -22.65
C LEU A 67 -16.13 7.30 -23.42
N LEU A 68 -17.47 7.28 -23.37
CA LEU A 68 -18.31 8.29 -24.03
C LEU A 68 -18.44 9.59 -23.23
N ASP A 69 -18.00 9.60 -21.96
CA ASP A 69 -18.07 10.72 -21.03
C ASP A 69 -16.66 11.26 -20.70
N GLU A 70 -15.66 11.02 -21.58
CA GLU A 70 -14.28 11.50 -21.40
C GLU A 70 -14.24 13.03 -21.25
N THR A 71 -14.11 13.48 -20.01
CA THR A 71 -13.53 14.78 -19.69
C THR A 71 -12.03 14.71 -19.94
N GLU A 72 -11.41 15.79 -20.43
CA GLU A 72 -9.97 15.86 -20.77
C GLU A 72 -9.00 15.52 -19.61
N HIS A 73 -9.50 15.33 -18.38
CA HIS A 73 -8.69 15.11 -17.19
C HIS A 73 -8.92 13.70 -16.64
N LEU A 74 -7.82 12.98 -16.38
CA LEU A 74 -7.85 11.72 -15.64
C LEU A 74 -8.40 11.95 -14.23
N PRO A 75 -9.18 11.02 -13.66
CA PRO A 75 -9.62 11.11 -12.27
C PRO A 75 -8.41 11.20 -11.32
N GLU A 76 -8.47 12.12 -10.37
CA GLU A 76 -7.40 12.33 -9.38
C GLU A 76 -7.21 11.08 -8.50
N VAL A 77 -5.97 10.79 -8.11
CA VAL A 77 -5.65 9.75 -7.13
C VAL A 77 -6.04 10.22 -5.73
N GLU A 78 -6.92 9.48 -5.07
CA GLU A 78 -7.40 9.80 -3.72
C GLU A 78 -6.66 8.97 -2.65
N ALA A 79 -6.50 9.56 -1.47
CA ALA A 79 -5.84 8.92 -0.34
C ALA A 79 -6.52 9.29 0.98
N TRP A 80 -6.62 8.33 1.89
CA TRP A 80 -7.31 8.46 3.18
C TRP A 80 -6.54 7.80 4.33
N SER A 81 -6.71 8.36 5.52
CA SER A 81 -6.41 7.66 6.77
C SER A 81 -7.38 6.49 6.90
N ALA A 82 -6.86 5.27 6.93
CA ALA A 82 -7.65 4.05 7.07
C ALA A 82 -7.66 3.52 8.51
N GLY A 83 -7.32 4.35 9.49
CA GLY A 83 -7.11 3.96 10.89
C GLY A 83 -5.67 4.17 11.33
N ALA A 84 -5.39 3.88 12.60
CA ALA A 84 -4.06 4.11 13.17
C ALA A 84 -2.99 3.28 12.44
N GLY A 85 -2.12 3.97 11.68
CA GLY A 85 -1.05 3.35 10.90
C GLY A 85 -1.53 2.59 9.65
N ALA A 86 -2.67 2.98 9.08
CA ALA A 86 -3.16 2.44 7.81
C ALA A 86 -3.50 3.57 6.84
N LEU A 87 -3.14 3.40 5.57
CA LEU A 87 -3.34 4.37 4.50
C LEU A 87 -3.98 3.68 3.30
N LEU A 88 -5.15 4.15 2.88
CA LEU A 88 -5.83 3.67 1.68
C LEU A 88 -5.56 4.66 0.54
N ILE A 89 -5.12 4.14 -0.61
CA ILE A 89 -4.89 4.90 -1.84
C ILE A 89 -5.72 4.28 -2.95
N GLU A 90 -6.42 5.11 -3.71
CA GLU A 90 -7.22 4.66 -4.85
C GLU A 90 -6.99 5.53 -6.07
N ALA A 91 -6.80 4.86 -7.20
CA ALA A 91 -6.88 5.46 -8.52
C ALA A 91 -7.86 4.66 -9.36
N VAL A 92 -8.68 5.37 -10.13
CA VAL A 92 -9.71 4.74 -10.96
C VAL A 92 -9.05 3.82 -11.99
N GLY A 93 -9.51 2.56 -12.03
CA GLY A 93 -8.98 1.54 -12.95
C GLY A 93 -7.76 0.78 -12.45
N GLU A 94 -7.17 1.18 -11.32
CA GLU A 94 -6.12 0.44 -10.62
C GLU A 94 -6.71 -0.33 -9.43
N PRO A 95 -6.07 -1.43 -9.00
CA PRO A 95 -6.38 -2.06 -7.71
C PRO A 95 -6.23 -1.06 -6.56
N PRO A 96 -7.15 -1.03 -5.57
CA PRO A 96 -6.95 -0.26 -4.35
C PRO A 96 -5.64 -0.68 -3.67
N LEU A 97 -4.88 0.29 -3.17
CA LEU A 97 -3.63 0.05 -2.46
C LEU A 97 -3.84 0.37 -0.98
N LEU A 98 -3.65 -0.63 -0.12
CA LEU A 98 -3.68 -0.46 1.33
C LEU A 98 -2.26 -0.62 1.89
N LEU A 99 -1.77 0.40 2.58
CA LEU A 99 -0.48 0.37 3.27
C LEU A 99 -0.74 0.25 4.78
N VAL A 100 -0.07 -0.67 5.46
CA VAL A 100 -0.31 -0.95 6.90
C VAL A 100 1.01 -1.10 7.65
N THR A 101 1.26 -0.19 8.58
CA THR A 101 2.30 -0.31 9.62
C THR A 101 1.67 -0.52 11.02
N GLY A 102 0.44 -0.03 11.17
CA GLY A 102 -0.42 -0.11 12.34
C GLY A 102 -1.27 -1.37 12.38
N ASP A 103 -2.40 -1.27 13.07
CA ASP A 103 -3.34 -2.38 13.17
C ASP A 103 -4.12 -2.54 11.85
N MET A 104 -4.46 -3.79 11.51
CA MET A 104 -5.27 -4.05 10.32
C MET A 104 -6.68 -3.45 10.52
N PRO A 105 -7.13 -2.52 9.67
CA PRO A 105 -8.46 -1.97 9.81
C PRO A 105 -9.53 -2.99 9.40
N ALA A 106 -10.78 -2.73 9.76
CA ALA A 106 -11.89 -3.56 9.31
C ALA A 106 -12.06 -3.42 7.78
N LEU A 107 -12.00 -4.54 7.06
CA LEU A 107 -12.01 -4.54 5.59
C LEU A 107 -13.39 -4.88 5.03
N GLY A 108 -13.79 -4.15 3.98
CA GLY A 108 -14.91 -4.52 3.13
C GLY A 108 -14.48 -5.48 2.01
N ARG A 109 -15.46 -5.96 1.22
CA ARG A 109 -15.21 -6.88 0.08
C ARG A 109 -14.26 -6.33 -0.99
N TRP A 110 -14.05 -5.02 -1.04
CA TRP A 110 -13.10 -4.42 -1.98
C TRP A 110 -11.66 -4.92 -1.75
N ALA A 111 -11.33 -5.36 -0.53
CA ALA A 111 -9.99 -5.81 -0.17
C ALA A 111 -9.58 -7.08 -0.92
N GLU A 112 -10.53 -7.93 -1.35
CA GLU A 112 -10.26 -9.10 -2.19
C GLU A 112 -9.52 -8.71 -3.49
N GLY A 113 -9.84 -7.53 -4.04
CA GLY A 113 -9.20 -6.99 -5.23
C GLY A 113 -8.02 -6.07 -4.97
N ALA A 114 -7.61 -5.88 -3.72
CA ALA A 114 -6.61 -4.89 -3.32
C ALA A 114 -5.17 -5.42 -3.35
N VAL A 115 -4.23 -4.50 -3.50
CA VAL A 115 -2.82 -4.71 -3.15
C VAL A 115 -2.64 -4.25 -1.72
N VAL A 116 -2.15 -5.13 -0.85
CA VAL A 116 -1.88 -4.80 0.56
C VAL A 116 -0.37 -4.83 0.79
N VAL A 117 0.20 -3.75 1.32
CA VAL A 117 1.61 -3.66 1.70
C VAL A 117 1.71 -3.58 3.22
N LEU A 118 2.40 -4.54 3.81
CA LEU A 118 2.64 -4.60 5.25
C LEU A 118 4.06 -4.15 5.56
N PHE A 119 4.21 -3.29 6.57
CA PHE A 119 5.50 -2.76 7.01
C PHE A 119 5.80 -3.24 8.44
N GLY A 120 7.04 -3.66 8.69
CA GLY A 120 7.51 -3.96 10.04
C GLY A 120 8.52 -5.10 10.13
N ASP A 121 8.73 -5.57 11.36
CA ASP A 121 9.54 -6.75 11.64
C ASP A 121 8.80 -8.06 11.34
N GLY A 122 9.49 -9.19 11.44
CA GLY A 122 8.92 -10.50 11.08
C GLY A 122 7.69 -10.89 11.90
N ALA A 123 7.63 -10.50 13.19
CA ALA A 123 6.48 -10.78 14.04
C ALA A 123 5.26 -9.96 13.62
N ARG A 124 5.48 -8.65 13.34
CA ARG A 124 4.45 -7.74 12.84
C ARG A 124 3.92 -8.18 11.48
N LEU A 125 4.80 -8.50 10.54
CA LEU A 125 4.43 -8.97 9.21
C LEU A 125 3.63 -10.27 9.26
N SER A 126 4.04 -11.21 10.10
CA SER A 126 3.32 -12.48 10.29
C SER A 126 1.93 -12.25 10.89
N ALA A 127 1.82 -11.41 11.92
CA ALA A 127 0.55 -11.13 12.57
C ALA A 127 -0.44 -10.40 11.65
N LEU A 128 0.01 -9.34 10.98
CA LEU A 128 -0.83 -8.58 10.05
C LEU A 128 -1.19 -9.40 8.81
N GLY A 129 -0.23 -10.17 8.28
CA GLY A 129 -0.44 -11.06 7.14
C GLY A 129 -1.44 -12.15 7.45
N GLY A 130 -1.34 -12.80 8.61
CA GLY A 130 -2.31 -13.79 9.05
C GLY A 130 -3.71 -13.18 9.21
N ALA A 131 -3.80 -12.01 9.86
CA ALA A 131 -5.07 -11.32 10.07
C ALA A 131 -5.77 -10.94 8.75
N VAL A 132 -5.03 -10.43 7.75
CA VAL A 132 -5.64 -10.07 6.46
C VAL A 132 -6.05 -11.30 5.66
N LEU A 133 -5.25 -12.37 5.65
CA LEU A 133 -5.57 -13.62 4.96
C LEU A 133 -6.77 -14.33 5.58
N GLU A 134 -6.91 -14.29 6.92
CA GLU A 134 -8.08 -14.89 7.59
C GLU A 134 -9.36 -14.08 7.34
N ALA A 135 -9.26 -12.74 7.33
CA ALA A 135 -10.43 -11.88 7.19
C ALA A 135 -10.89 -11.76 5.73
N THR A 136 -10.01 -11.32 4.83
CA THR A 136 -10.29 -11.05 3.42
C THR A 136 -8.98 -11.17 2.61
N PRO A 137 -8.66 -12.35 2.03
CA PRO A 137 -7.44 -12.54 1.26
C PRO A 137 -7.35 -11.54 0.08
N PRO A 138 -6.31 -10.69 0.01
CA PRO A 138 -6.16 -9.72 -1.07
C PRO A 138 -5.61 -10.39 -2.33
N ARG A 139 -5.73 -9.75 -3.50
CA ARG A 139 -5.10 -10.28 -4.72
C ARG A 139 -3.57 -10.35 -4.63
N LEU A 140 -2.96 -9.45 -3.85
CA LEU A 140 -1.52 -9.39 -3.64
C LEU A 140 -1.22 -8.86 -2.23
N LEU A 141 -0.37 -9.60 -1.52
CA LEU A 141 0.23 -9.22 -0.25
C LEU A 141 1.72 -8.97 -0.47
N ALA A 142 2.16 -7.73 -0.23
CA ALA A 142 3.56 -7.33 -0.29
C ALA A 142 4.11 -7.09 1.12
N LEU A 143 5.28 -7.63 1.39
CA LEU A 143 5.96 -7.52 2.69
C LEU A 143 7.14 -6.55 2.58
N ALA A 144 7.12 -5.48 3.36
CA ALA A 144 8.15 -4.46 3.46
C ALA A 144 8.86 -4.58 4.82
N GLY A 145 9.86 -5.45 4.86
CA GLY A 145 10.70 -5.70 6.04
C GLY A 145 12.13 -6.02 5.62
N ASP A 146 13.06 -6.01 6.57
CA ASP A 146 14.41 -6.46 6.30
C ASP A 146 14.46 -7.97 5.98
N GLU A 147 15.60 -8.46 5.52
CA GLU A 147 15.76 -9.86 5.10
C GLU A 147 15.36 -10.85 6.20
N ALA A 148 15.72 -10.58 7.45
CA ALA A 148 15.35 -11.41 8.59
C ALA A 148 13.83 -11.41 8.86
N ALA A 149 13.18 -10.26 8.72
CA ALA A 149 11.74 -10.13 8.85
C ALA A 149 11.01 -10.92 7.76
N ILE A 150 11.49 -10.85 6.51
CA ILE A 150 10.93 -11.60 5.38
C ILE A 150 11.09 -13.11 5.57
N ASP A 151 12.29 -13.56 5.93
CA ASP A 151 12.59 -14.98 6.17
C ASP A 151 11.75 -15.57 7.31
N ALA A 152 11.41 -14.76 8.32
CA ALA A 152 10.52 -15.16 9.40
C ALA A 152 9.04 -15.20 8.97
N ALA A 153 8.59 -14.25 8.17
CA ALA A 153 7.17 -14.08 7.84
C ALA A 153 6.67 -15.01 6.73
N ILE A 154 7.47 -15.21 5.66
CA ILE A 154 7.03 -16.02 4.51
C ILE A 154 6.60 -17.45 4.91
N PRO A 155 7.36 -18.20 5.74
CA PRO A 155 6.96 -19.55 6.13
C PRO A 155 5.61 -19.60 6.85
N VAL A 156 5.31 -18.59 7.68
CA VAL A 156 4.06 -18.50 8.44
C VAL A 156 2.86 -18.22 7.52
N LEU A 157 3.04 -17.34 6.54
CA LEU A 157 1.94 -16.86 5.68
C LEU A 157 1.63 -17.81 4.52
N ARG A 158 2.61 -18.62 4.09
CA ARG A 158 2.51 -19.44 2.88
C ARG A 158 1.31 -20.38 2.85
N GLU A 159 0.91 -20.93 4.00
CA GLU A 159 -0.19 -21.90 4.07
C GLU A 159 -1.57 -21.25 3.90
N GLY A 160 -1.70 -19.94 4.15
CA GLY A 160 -2.97 -19.22 4.15
C GLY A 160 -3.25 -18.40 2.89
N LEU A 161 -2.42 -18.50 1.83
CA LEU A 161 -2.51 -17.59 0.69
C LEU A 161 -3.81 -17.72 -0.11
N ASP A 162 -4.34 -18.92 -0.31
CA ASP A 162 -5.60 -19.18 -1.03
C ASP A 162 -5.81 -18.34 -2.30
N GLY A 163 -4.79 -18.28 -3.16
CA GLY A 163 -4.79 -17.49 -4.41
C GLY A 163 -4.27 -16.05 -4.29
N THR A 164 -4.01 -15.57 -3.07
CA THR A 164 -3.25 -14.33 -2.80
C THR A 164 -1.82 -14.47 -3.31
N GLY A 165 -1.39 -13.55 -4.17
CA GLY A 165 0.04 -13.42 -4.48
C GLY A 165 0.81 -12.97 -3.24
N LEU A 166 2.00 -13.51 -3.00
CA LEU A 166 2.89 -13.07 -1.92
C LEU A 166 4.22 -12.60 -2.52
N VAL A 167 4.67 -11.41 -2.13
CA VAL A 167 5.94 -10.84 -2.61
C VAL A 167 6.68 -10.13 -1.47
N ALA A 168 8.00 -10.26 -1.45
CA ALA A 168 8.87 -9.45 -0.61
C ALA A 168 9.31 -8.20 -1.38
N LEU A 169 9.18 -7.03 -0.77
CA LEU A 169 9.77 -5.81 -1.30
C LEU A 169 11.21 -5.73 -0.85
N HIS A 170 12.14 -5.70 -1.81
CA HIS A 170 13.52 -5.37 -1.53
C HIS A 170 13.71 -3.85 -1.54
N ALA A 171 14.44 -3.34 -0.56
CA ALA A 171 14.72 -1.91 -0.50
C ALA A 171 15.36 -1.43 -1.81
N ARG A 172 14.81 -0.33 -2.35
CA ARG A 172 15.23 0.36 -3.58
C ARG A 172 14.99 -0.44 -4.88
N LEU A 173 14.30 -1.57 -4.81
CA LEU A 173 13.86 -2.31 -5.99
C LEU A 173 12.43 -1.95 -6.34
N ALA A 174 12.19 -1.65 -7.62
CA ALA A 174 10.84 -1.40 -8.11
C ALA A 174 10.12 -2.72 -8.41
N LEU A 175 8.91 -2.87 -7.87
CA LEU A 175 7.97 -3.93 -8.21
C LEU A 175 6.86 -3.36 -9.09
N GLU A 176 6.60 -4.01 -10.22
CA GLU A 176 5.46 -3.71 -11.10
C GLU A 176 4.35 -4.74 -10.89
N ILE A 177 3.10 -4.25 -10.85
CA ILE A 177 1.88 -5.01 -10.53
C ILE A 177 0.84 -4.79 -11.61
#